data_AF-A0A7X9LBM2-F1
#
_entry.id   AF-A0A7X9LBM2-F1
#
_cell.length_a   1.000
_cell.length_b   1.000
_cell.length_c   1.000
_cell.angle_alpha   90.00
_cell.angle_beta   90.00
_cell.angle_gamma   90.00
#
_symmetry.space_group_name_H-M   'P 1'
#
loop_
_entity.id
_entity.type
_entity.pdbx_description
1 polymer ?
#
loop_
_entity_poly.entity_id
_entity_poly.type
_entity_poly.pdbx_seq_one_letter_code
_entity_poly.pdbx_strand_id
1 'polypeptide(L)' 'LAPGIGREFTGLLIDVDPDRGAGRLQLREPAVEARVKGGRRLRLGAEITATLVAADLVNGKVDFRMFG' A
#
# COMPACT_ATOMS: atom_id res chain seq x y z
N LEU A 1 5.08 7.44 9.55
CA LEU A 1 4.78 6.02 9.25
C LEU A 1 5.57 5.02 10.10
N ALA A 2 6.84 5.28 10.49
CA ALA A 2 7.64 4.29 11.24
C ALA A 2 7.03 3.69 12.52
N PRO A 3 6.28 4.41 13.39
CA PRO A 3 5.62 3.75 14.53
C PRO A 3 4.40 2.91 14.14
N GLY A 4 4.14 2.71 12.84
CA GLY A 4 2.96 2.04 12.31
C GLY A 4 3.21 0.69 11.63
N ILE A 5 4.41 0.12 11.71
CA ILE A 5 4.64 -1.24 11.20
C ILE A 5 3.66 -2.21 11.89
N GLY A 6 3.02 -3.07 11.10
CA GLY A 6 1.98 -3.99 11.57
C GLY A 6 0.59 -3.38 11.72
N ARG A 7 0.44 -2.07 11.57
CA ARG A 7 -0.88 -1.41 11.55
C ARG A 7 -1.48 -1.42 10.15
N GLU A 8 -2.80 -1.43 10.11
CA GLU A 8 -3.58 -1.30 8.90
C GLU A 8 -3.83 0.16 8.53
N PHE A 9 -3.84 0.41 7.23
CA PHE A 9 -4.13 1.70 6.65
C PHE A 9 -5.09 1.53 5.48
N THR A 10 -6.06 2.43 5.39
CA THR A 10 -6.99 2.50 4.27
C THR A 10 -6.48 3.50 3.24
N GLY A 11 -6.46 3.10 1.97
CA GLY A 11 -6.01 3.94 0.88
C GLY A 11 -6.67 3.62 -0.44
N LEU A 12 -6.45 4.50 -1.41
CA LEU A 12 -6.95 4.37 -2.77
C LEU A 12 -5.90 3.72 -3.66
N LEU A 13 -6.26 2.67 -4.38
CA LEU A 13 -5.43 2.12 -5.45
C LEU A 13 -5.42 3.07 -6.64
N ILE A 14 -4.29 3.76 -6.85
CA ILE A 14 -4.10 4.74 -7.94
C ILE A 14 -3.33 4.15 -9.12
N ASP A 15 -2.77 2.96 -8.96
CA ASP A 15 -2.05 2.23 -10.02
C ASP A 15 -2.07 0.72 -9.74
N VAL A 16 -2.12 -0.11 -10.79
CA VAL A 16 -2.09 -1.57 -10.70
C VAL A 16 -1.26 -2.14 -11.85
N ASP A 17 -0.28 -2.96 -11.50
CA ASP A 17 0.44 -3.85 -12.40
C ASP A 17 -0.15 -5.27 -12.27
N PRO A 18 -1.05 -5.67 -13.19
CA PRO A 18 -1.73 -6.96 -13.11
C PRO A 18 -0.78 -8.15 -13.32
N ASP A 19 0.29 -7.97 -14.10
CA ASP A 19 1.27 -9.02 -14.40
C ASP A 19 2.13 -9.34 -13.17
N ARG A 20 2.39 -8.34 -12.32
CA ARG A 20 3.17 -8.49 -11.08
C ARG A 20 2.34 -8.65 -9.82
N GLY A 21 1.01 -8.54 -9.91
CA GLY A 21 0.11 -8.59 -8.74
C GLY A 21 0.42 -7.51 -7.70
N ALA A 22 0.86 -6.34 -8.17
CA ALA A 22 1.32 -5.21 -7.38
C ALA A 22 0.60 -3.93 -7.80
N GLY A 23 0.64 -2.91 -6.95
CA GLY A 23 0.04 -1.62 -7.27
C GLY A 23 0.62 -0.49 -6.43
N ARG A 24 0.08 0.71 -6.61
CA ARG A 24 0.35 1.87 -5.77
C ARG A 24 -0.90 2.27 -5.00
N LEU A 25 -0.74 2.38 -3.70
CA LEU A 25 -1.75 2.82 -2.75
C LEU A 25 -1.45 4.26 -2.35
N GLN A 26 -2.42 5.14 -2.53
CA GLN A 26 -2.39 6.50 -2.00
C GLN A 26 -3.13 6.52 -0.66
N LEU A 27 -2.42 6.91 0.40
CA LEU A 27 -3.00 7.20 1.70
C LEU A 27 -3.39 8.66 1.76
N ARG A 28 -4.53 8.98 2.39
CA ARG A 28 -4.92 10.37 2.66
C ARG A 28 -4.14 10.92 3.85
N GLU A 29 -4.05 10.14 4.92
CA GLU A 29 -3.38 10.51 6.17
C GLU A 29 -2.55 9.34 6.72
N PRO A 30 -1.21 9.44 6.70
CA PRO A 30 -0.42 10.53 6.09
C PRO A 30 -0.52 10.53 4.56
N ALA A 31 -0.41 11.69 3.92
CA ALA A 31 -0.45 11.82 2.46
C ALA A 31 0.81 11.22 1.83
N VAL A 32 0.76 9.92 1.50
CA VAL A 32 1.87 9.18 0.91
C VAL A 32 1.39 8.26 -0.21
N GLU A 33 2.27 8.01 -1.16
CA GLU A 33 2.12 6.93 -2.13
C GLU A 33 3.05 5.78 -1.76
N ALA A 34 2.50 4.56 -1.76
CA ALA A 34 3.23 3.38 -1.32
C ALA A 34 2.97 2.20 -2.24
N ARG A 35 3.95 1.29 -2.31
CA ARG A 35 3.75 0.03 -3.03
C ARG A 35 2.88 -0.89 -2.21
N VAL A 36 1.94 -1.57 -2.87
CA VAL A 36 1.11 -2.61 -2.26
C VAL A 36 1.20 -3.90 -3.06
N LYS A 37 1.31 -5.03 -2.35
CA LYS A 37 1.17 -6.37 -2.93
C LYS A 37 -0.17 -6.97 -2.49
N GLY A 38 -0.97 -7.43 -3.45
CA GLY A 38 -2.29 -8.03 -3.20
C GLY A 38 -2.72 -9.04 -4.27
N GLY A 39 -1.83 -9.40 -5.21
CA GLY A 39 -2.12 -10.36 -6.26
C GLY A 39 -3.21 -9.90 -7.22
N ARG A 40 -4.02 -10.84 -7.73
CA ARG A 40 -5.07 -10.60 -8.74
C ARG A 40 -6.29 -9.82 -8.22
N ARG A 41 -6.34 -9.51 -6.91
CA ARG A 41 -7.47 -8.80 -6.28
C ARG A 41 -7.34 -7.28 -6.32
N LEU A 42 -6.17 -6.76 -6.71
CA LEU A 42 -5.98 -5.32 -6.85
C LEU A 42 -6.82 -4.79 -8.02
N ARG A 43 -7.64 -3.79 -7.75
CA ARG A 43 -8.45 -3.08 -8.75
C ARG A 43 -8.16 -1.58 -8.67
N LEU A 44 -7.83 -0.98 -9.80
CA LEU A 44 -7.61 0.46 -9.90
C LEU A 44 -8.87 1.21 -9.46
N GLY A 45 -8.69 2.27 -8.67
CA GLY A 45 -9.77 3.08 -8.10
C GLY A 45 -10.47 2.46 -6.89
N ALA A 46 -10.12 1.25 -6.47
CA ALA A 46 -10.69 0.65 -5.27
C ALA A 46 -10.03 1.22 -4.00
N GLU A 47 -10.86 1.47 -2.98
CA GLU A 47 -10.36 1.71 -1.63
C GLU A 47 -10.09 0.36 -0.95
N ILE A 48 -8.87 0.18 -0.41
CA ILE A 48 -8.46 -1.06 0.23
C ILE A 48 -7.79 -0.80 1.57
N THR A 49 -7.89 -1.78 2.47
CA THR A 49 -7.13 -1.84 3.71
C THR A 49 -5.89 -2.70 3.50
N ALA A 50 -4.72 -2.17 3.85
CA ALA A 50 -3.45 -2.88 3.75
C ALA A 50 -2.57 -2.63 4.98
N THR A 51 -1.76 -3.61 5.33
CA THR A 51 -0.84 -3.53 6.48
C THR A 51 0.50 -2.98 6.05
N LEU A 52 1.03 -2.00 6.78
CA LEU A 52 2.40 -1.52 6.60
C LEU A 52 3.37 -2.59 7.10
N VAL A 53 4.15 -3.19 6.19
CA VAL A 53 5.07 -4.30 6.53
C VAL A 53 6.53 -3.88 6.56
N ALA A 54 6.88 -2.77 5.88
CA ALA A 54 8.22 -2.20 5.94
C ALA A 54 8.17 -0.68 5.75
N ALA A 55 9.05 0.03 6.45
CA ALA A 55 9.23 1.47 6.31
C ALA A 55 10.72 1.83 6.35
N ASP A 56 11.25 2.30 5.23
CA ASP A 56 12.55 2.94 5.12
C ASP A 56 12.35 4.45 5.08
N LEU A 57 12.42 5.08 6.25
CA LEU A 57 12.25 6.53 6.37
C LEU A 57 13.43 7.32 5.82
N VAL A 58 14.62 6.72 5.76
CA VAL A 58 15.82 7.37 5.24
C VAL A 58 15.64 7.64 3.74
N ASN A 59 15.07 6.65 3.03
CA ASN A 59 14.80 6.75 1.60
C ASN A 59 13.35 7.10 1.25
N GLY A 60 12.50 7.36 2.25
CA GLY A 60 11.08 7.68 2.05
C GLY A 60 10.26 6.55 1.40
N LYS A 61 10.64 5.29 1.60
CA LYS A 61 9.97 4.12 1.01
C LYS A 61 9.16 3.36 2.05
N VAL A 62 7.96 2.95 1.66
CA VAL A 62 7.08 2.11 2.49
C VAL A 62 6.44 1.03 1.64
N ASP A 63 6.32 -0.16 2.20
CA ASP A 63 5.69 -1.31 1.55
C ASP A 63 4.48 -1.78 2.34
N PHE A 64 3.38 -1.96 1.62
CA PHE A 64 2.12 -2.47 2.13
C PHE A 64 1.81 -3.86 1.58
N ARG A 65 1.08 -4.63 2.37
CA ARG A 65 0.54 -5.92 1.96
C ARG A 65 -0.94 -6.00 2.28
N MET A 66 -1.71 -6.46 1.30
CA MET A 66 -3.10 -6.85 1.52
C MET A 66 -3.11 -8.30 2.01
N PHE A 67 -3.81 -8.56 3.11
CA PHE A 67 -4.11 -9.91 3.56
C PHE A 67 -5.60 -10.17 3.28
N GLY A 68 -5.90 -11.12 2.38
CA GLY A 68 -7.27 -11.46 1.98
C GLY A 68 -7.33 -12.68 1.08
#